data_AF-A0A8T4M742-F1
#
_entry.id   AF-A0A8T4M742-F1
#
_cell.length_a   1.000
_cell.length_b   1.000
_cell.length_c   1.000
_cell.angle_alpha   90.00
_cell.angle_beta   90.00
_cell.angle_gamma   90.00
#
_symmetry.space_group_name_H-M   'P 1'
#
loop_
_entity.id
_entity.type
_entity.pdbx_description
1 polymer ?
#
loop_
_entity_poly.entity_id
_entity_poly.type
_entity_poly.pdbx_seq_one_letter_code
_entity_poly.pdbx_strand_id
1 'polypeptide(L)'
;MNSRNMILSGALVVLVALLTTSSVYAGETDIGAGPVDEHPQVYLIKKVLDICDPDKGGKLSGSDPLPGGSMPPSGQQFGCVKIIGDRFNEYLFTGEQVGTLVAVRHTNGVEAIASPVVLEVDGEVKVLCNDITGDYTYLPNGSVGVQYSYDWFGHDIEGDLLEQPPAKSAGTPQGFNLAYDKLFQCIYTATEDDVGLLPVEVVATDEDGDEGRGALDFIWFNPEILVDVTTSDGGPISFADGSSGQTVYSTNHLIVTNEAEGGVILFVWIAGSDLVSSEGPAKCPDTNVLESDNIEYRCKIGSLFGNEWEDLDNPDDTLSCKFWNSNTECQNSESLLGEENGWPFNHLSFLTVGSWAECWFRLTYPTPCIGLFDQGTIYIFARAV
;
A
#
# COMPACT_ATOMS: atom_id res chain seq x y z
N MET A 1 39.92 98.35 65.78
CA MET A 1 39.02 98.65 66.92
C MET A 1 37.60 98.25 66.52
N ASN A 2 37.00 97.38 67.32
CA ASN A 2 35.57 97.05 67.42
C ASN A 2 34.78 96.75 66.12
N SER A 3 34.30 95.52 65.95
CA SER A 3 32.95 95.14 66.42
C SER A 3 32.41 93.83 65.82
N ARG A 4 31.80 93.03 66.72
CA ARG A 4 30.57 92.21 66.57
C ARG A 4 30.58 90.99 65.63
N ASN A 5 30.43 89.77 66.13
CA ASN A 5 29.27 89.08 66.74
C ASN A 5 28.11 88.74 65.78
N MET A 6 27.93 87.41 65.62
CA MET A 6 26.68 86.62 65.60
C MET A 6 25.59 86.91 64.56
N ILE A 7 25.19 85.86 63.81
CA ILE A 7 23.92 85.10 63.88
C ILE A 7 23.97 84.12 62.69
N LEU A 8 24.20 82.81 62.88
CA LEU A 8 23.26 81.72 63.22
C LEU A 8 22.15 81.43 62.19
N SER A 9 21.95 80.13 61.95
CA SER A 9 20.79 79.44 61.36
C SER A 9 20.77 79.22 59.84
N GLY A 10 20.67 77.94 59.48
CA GLY A 10 20.13 77.53 58.18
C GLY A 10 20.86 76.38 57.51
N ALA A 11 20.98 75.22 58.16
CA ALA A 11 21.28 73.98 57.47
C ALA A 11 20.07 73.58 56.61
N LEU A 12 20.21 73.65 55.28
CA LEU A 12 19.31 72.99 54.34
C LEU A 12 20.15 72.13 53.40
N VAL A 13 20.39 70.89 53.83
CA VAL A 13 20.85 69.82 52.94
C VAL A 13 19.65 69.44 52.08
N VAL A 14 19.68 69.83 50.81
CA VAL A 14 18.73 69.38 49.80
C VAL A 14 19.11 67.92 49.46
N LEU A 15 18.51 66.99 50.21
CA LEU A 15 18.47 65.59 49.84
C LEU A 15 17.46 65.46 48.69
N VAL A 16 17.97 65.29 47.47
CA VAL A 16 17.16 64.90 46.31
C VAL A 16 16.68 63.47 46.56
N ALA A 17 15.53 63.36 47.23
CA ALA A 17 14.78 62.13 47.30
C ALA A 17 14.19 61.86 45.91
N LEU A 18 14.75 60.88 45.23
CA LEU A 18 14.13 60.17 44.12
C LEU A 18 12.79 59.59 44.58
N LEU A 19 11.74 60.41 44.49
CA LEU A 19 10.36 59.94 44.44
C LEU A 19 10.13 59.47 43.01
N THR A 20 10.61 58.26 42.71
CA THR A 20 10.00 57.45 41.66
C THR A 20 8.57 57.21 42.12
N THR A 21 7.63 57.97 41.56
CA THR A 21 6.23 57.56 41.54
C THR A 21 6.23 56.23 40.80
N SER A 22 6.21 55.14 41.56
CA SER A 22 5.76 53.86 41.07
C SER A 22 4.36 54.11 40.51
N SER A 23 4.26 54.18 39.18
CA SER A 23 3.01 53.95 38.50
C SER A 23 2.50 52.63 39.05
N VAL A 24 1.43 52.69 39.83
CA VAL A 24 0.60 51.53 40.11
C VAL A 24 -0.01 51.18 38.77
N TYR A 25 0.72 50.36 38.01
CA TYR A 25 0.12 49.58 36.96
C TYR A 25 -0.81 48.64 37.71
N ALA A 26 -2.10 48.94 37.68
CA ALA A 26 -3.09 47.88 37.84
C ALA A 26 -2.85 46.98 36.64
N GLY A 27 -1.98 45.98 36.81
CA GLY A 27 -1.92 44.89 35.87
C GLY A 27 -3.30 44.28 35.88
N GLU A 28 -3.98 44.34 34.75
CA GLU A 28 -4.92 43.29 34.40
C GLU A 28 -4.12 42.00 34.45
N THR A 29 -4.15 41.32 35.59
CA THR A 29 -3.88 39.89 35.61
C THR A 29 -5.06 39.27 34.89
N ASP A 30 -4.84 38.83 33.66
CA ASP A 30 -5.78 37.97 32.95
C ASP A 30 -6.13 36.80 33.87
N ILE A 31 -7.36 36.81 34.39
CA ILE A 31 -7.99 35.59 34.89
C ILE A 31 -8.48 34.89 33.63
N GLY A 32 -7.55 34.18 33.01
CA GLY A 32 -7.76 33.54 31.73
C GLY A 32 -6.74 32.43 31.53
N ALA A 33 -6.68 31.46 32.44
CA ALA A 33 -6.43 30.11 31.98
C ALA A 33 -7.72 29.66 31.27
N GLY A 34 -7.95 30.21 30.07
CA GLY A 34 -8.78 29.50 29.11
C GLY A 34 -8.18 28.10 28.93
N PRO A 35 -8.99 27.09 28.57
CA PRO A 35 -8.42 25.83 28.13
C PRO A 35 -7.33 26.14 27.10
N VAL A 36 -6.14 25.56 27.28
CA VAL A 36 -5.08 25.68 26.27
C VAL A 36 -5.70 25.16 24.99
N ASP A 37 -5.86 26.03 23.99
CA ASP A 37 -6.31 25.59 22.69
C ASP A 37 -5.21 24.72 22.12
N GLU A 38 -5.48 23.42 22.06
CA GLU A 38 -4.56 22.45 21.49
C GLU A 38 -5.03 22.19 20.09
N HIS A 39 -4.12 22.36 19.13
CA HIS A 39 -4.31 22.01 17.73
C HIS A 39 -5.05 20.65 17.58
N PRO A 40 -5.87 20.49 16.53
CA PRO A 40 -6.57 19.25 16.27
C PRO A 40 -5.65 18.02 16.35
N GLN A 41 -6.17 16.91 16.86
CA GLN A 41 -5.43 15.66 16.96
C GLN A 41 -6.00 14.66 15.96
N VAL A 42 -5.18 14.22 15.01
CA VAL A 42 -5.59 13.32 13.92
C VAL A 42 -5.13 11.90 14.24
N TYR A 43 -6.08 10.97 14.36
CA TYR A 43 -5.85 9.56 14.62
C TYR A 43 -6.23 8.72 13.41
N LEU A 44 -5.29 7.92 12.91
CA LEU A 44 -5.58 6.90 11.91
C LEU A 44 -6.43 5.80 12.55
N ILE A 45 -7.59 5.53 11.97
CA ILE A 45 -8.47 4.43 12.38
C ILE A 45 -8.21 3.23 11.51
N LYS A 46 -8.29 3.43 10.19
CA LYS A 46 -8.07 2.36 9.23
C LYS A 46 -7.51 2.92 7.94
N LYS A 47 -6.68 2.12 7.28
CA LYS A 47 -6.13 2.36 5.95
C LYS A 47 -6.44 1.15 5.10
N VAL A 48 -6.81 1.36 3.84
CA VAL A 48 -6.94 0.32 2.82
C VAL A 48 -6.27 0.79 1.53
N LEU A 49 -5.70 -0.16 0.80
CA LEU A 49 -5.07 0.06 -0.50
C LEU A 49 -5.86 -0.71 -1.56
N ASP A 50 -5.86 -0.21 -2.80
CA ASP A 50 -6.56 -0.75 -3.96
C ASP A 50 -8.06 -0.99 -3.71
N ILE A 51 -8.75 0.09 -3.34
CA ILE A 51 -10.17 0.03 -2.98
C ILE A 51 -11.04 -0.28 -4.21
N CYS A 52 -11.62 -1.47 -4.31
CA CYS A 52 -12.76 -1.68 -5.18
C CYS A 52 -13.66 -2.88 -4.84
N ASP A 53 -14.87 -2.85 -5.42
CA ASP A 53 -15.85 -3.94 -5.35
C ASP A 53 -15.74 -4.82 -6.61
N PRO A 54 -15.13 -6.01 -6.49
CA PRO A 54 -14.91 -6.94 -7.61
C PRO A 54 -16.22 -7.55 -8.11
N ASP A 55 -17.24 -7.64 -7.25
CA ASP A 55 -18.55 -8.22 -7.58
C ASP A 55 -19.40 -7.26 -8.44
N LYS A 56 -18.91 -6.02 -8.66
CA LYS A 56 -19.53 -4.99 -9.52
C LYS A 56 -18.61 -4.49 -10.64
N GLY A 57 -17.58 -5.26 -11.01
CA GLY A 57 -16.69 -4.93 -12.12
C GLY A 57 -15.75 -3.76 -11.82
N GLY A 58 -15.28 -3.65 -10.57
CA GLY A 58 -14.40 -2.58 -10.10
C GLY A 58 -15.13 -1.30 -9.69
N LYS A 59 -16.46 -1.31 -9.69
CA LYS A 59 -17.27 -0.18 -9.20
C LYS A 59 -17.59 -0.39 -7.75
N LEU A 60 -17.05 0.44 -6.87
CA LEU A 60 -17.55 0.62 -5.51
C LEU A 60 -19.07 0.61 -5.49
N SER A 61 -19.66 0.00 -4.46
CA SER A 61 -21.10 -0.24 -4.38
C SER A 61 -21.93 1.04 -4.52
N GLY A 62 -22.30 1.38 -5.74
CA GLY A 62 -23.09 2.57 -6.05
C GLY A 62 -22.57 3.23 -7.32
N SER A 63 -23.46 3.51 -8.26
CA SER A 63 -23.22 4.45 -9.37
C SER A 63 -23.03 5.89 -8.90
N ASP A 64 -22.80 6.10 -7.60
CA ASP A 64 -22.70 7.39 -6.98
C ASP A 64 -21.21 7.72 -6.87
N PRO A 65 -20.78 8.92 -7.32
CA PRO A 65 -19.43 9.38 -7.06
C PRO A 65 -19.17 9.21 -5.58
N LEU A 66 -18.06 8.55 -5.21
CA LEU A 66 -17.58 8.61 -3.83
C LEU A 66 -17.58 10.09 -3.44
N PRO A 67 -18.36 10.51 -2.43
CA PRO A 67 -18.21 11.84 -1.89
C PRO A 67 -16.71 12.04 -1.60
N GLY A 68 -16.15 13.20 -1.93
CA GLY A 68 -14.78 13.63 -1.56
C GLY A 68 -13.62 12.71 -1.94
N GLY A 69 -13.71 11.96 -3.04
CA GLY A 69 -12.56 11.25 -3.64
C GLY A 69 -12.22 11.77 -5.03
N SER A 70 -10.95 11.62 -5.45
CA SER A 70 -10.62 11.68 -6.88
C SER A 70 -11.20 10.43 -7.57
N MET A 71 -11.92 10.59 -8.68
CA MET A 71 -12.41 9.45 -9.46
C MET A 71 -11.33 8.99 -10.44
N PRO A 72 -11.11 7.66 -10.60
CA PRO A 72 -10.28 7.18 -11.70
C PRO A 72 -10.91 7.61 -13.04
N PRO A 73 -10.10 7.91 -14.07
CA PRO A 73 -10.59 8.25 -15.40
C PRO A 73 -11.62 7.22 -15.89
N SER A 74 -12.75 7.70 -16.42
CA SER A 74 -13.82 6.84 -16.90
C SER A 74 -13.29 5.85 -17.94
N GLY A 75 -13.32 4.55 -17.61
CA GLY A 75 -12.92 3.48 -18.54
C GLY A 75 -11.64 2.72 -18.17
N GLN A 76 -10.91 3.11 -17.11
CA GLN A 76 -9.84 2.27 -16.56
C GLN A 76 -10.43 1.23 -15.59
N GLN A 77 -10.58 -0.01 -16.05
CA GLN A 77 -10.80 -1.20 -15.22
C GLN A 77 -9.47 -1.90 -14.89
N PHE A 78 -8.40 -1.13 -14.66
CA PHE A 78 -7.12 -1.72 -14.24
C PHE A 78 -7.14 -1.90 -12.73
N GLY A 79 -6.59 -3.00 -12.25
CA GLY A 79 -6.27 -3.19 -10.82
C GLY A 79 -7.23 -4.08 -10.05
N CYS A 80 -8.55 -3.93 -10.26
CA CYS A 80 -9.53 -4.50 -9.33
C CYS A 80 -9.54 -6.02 -9.18
N VAL A 81 -8.77 -6.50 -8.21
CA VAL A 81 -8.82 -7.88 -7.74
C VAL A 81 -9.40 -7.84 -6.34
N LYS A 82 -10.28 -8.80 -6.05
CA LYS A 82 -10.70 -9.09 -4.68
C LYS A 82 -9.47 -9.50 -3.88
N ILE A 83 -8.74 -8.56 -3.29
CA ILE A 83 -7.74 -8.89 -2.29
C ILE A 83 -8.55 -9.25 -1.05
N ILE A 84 -8.61 -10.55 -0.73
CA ILE A 84 -9.15 -11.00 0.55
C ILE A 84 -8.06 -10.71 1.60
N GLY A 85 -8.04 -9.48 2.10
CA GLY A 85 -7.09 -9.00 3.11
C GLY A 85 -6.46 -7.66 2.76
N ASP A 86 -5.78 -7.06 3.74
CA ASP A 86 -4.96 -5.86 3.53
C ASP A 86 -3.78 -6.23 2.59
N ARG A 87 -3.46 -5.40 1.58
CA ARG A 87 -2.28 -5.60 0.71
C ARG A 87 -1.04 -5.78 1.59
N PHE A 88 -0.20 -6.77 1.30
CA PHE A 88 0.94 -7.09 2.17
C PHE A 88 1.98 -5.97 2.25
N ASN A 89 2.08 -5.13 1.22
CA ASN A 89 3.04 -4.03 1.13
C ASN A 89 2.37 -2.72 0.69
N GLU A 90 3.03 -1.60 1.01
CA GLU A 90 2.52 -0.24 0.87
C GLU A 90 2.99 0.42 -0.43
N TYR A 91 2.45 -0.07 -1.56
CA TYR A 91 2.67 0.55 -2.86
C TYR A 91 1.36 0.76 -3.61
N LEU A 92 1.35 1.72 -4.55
CA LEU A 92 0.23 2.02 -5.45
C LEU A 92 0.70 2.32 -6.87
N PHE A 93 0.00 1.78 -7.86
CA PHE A 93 0.12 2.19 -9.26
C PHE A 93 -0.91 3.25 -9.61
N THR A 94 -0.63 4.00 -10.68
CA THR A 94 -1.55 4.98 -11.26
C THR A 94 -2.94 4.37 -11.46
N GLY A 95 -3.97 5.05 -10.94
CA GLY A 95 -5.35 4.61 -10.98
C GLY A 95 -5.79 3.75 -9.79
N GLU A 96 -4.86 3.19 -9.01
CA GLU A 96 -5.17 2.54 -7.73
C GLU A 96 -5.44 3.60 -6.65
N GLN A 97 -6.17 3.21 -5.59
CA GLN A 97 -6.62 4.13 -4.55
C GLN A 97 -6.07 3.76 -3.16
N VAL A 98 -5.73 4.77 -2.36
CA VAL A 98 -5.62 4.64 -0.90
C VAL A 98 -6.84 5.27 -0.24
N GLY A 99 -7.44 4.52 0.66
CA GLY A 99 -8.49 4.99 1.56
C GLY A 99 -7.93 5.17 2.95
N THR A 100 -8.21 6.31 3.56
CA THR A 100 -7.83 6.60 4.93
C THR A 100 -9.07 7.03 5.71
N LEU A 101 -9.34 6.31 6.79
CA LEU A 101 -10.34 6.67 7.79
C LEU A 101 -9.63 7.27 9.00
N VAL A 102 -9.94 8.52 9.32
CA VAL A 102 -9.34 9.21 10.48
C VAL A 102 -10.39 9.73 11.42
N ALA A 103 -10.08 9.74 12.71
CA ALA A 103 -10.81 10.53 13.69
C ALA A 103 -9.99 11.78 14.01
N VAL A 104 -10.63 12.94 13.88
CA VAL A 104 -10.05 14.23 14.27
C VAL A 104 -10.70 14.61 15.60
N ARG A 105 -9.88 14.80 16.61
CA ARG A 105 -10.29 15.14 17.98
C ARG A 105 -9.89 16.57 18.30
N HIS A 106 -10.78 17.30 18.94
CA HIS A 106 -10.47 18.63 19.47
C HIS A 106 -10.96 18.80 20.90
N THR A 107 -10.13 19.42 21.73
CA THR A 107 -10.36 19.48 23.18
C THR A 107 -11.48 20.46 23.56
N ASN A 108 -11.69 21.49 22.72
CA ASN A 108 -12.81 22.43 22.81
C ASN A 108 -14.12 21.90 22.19
N GLY A 109 -14.14 20.65 21.75
CA GLY A 109 -15.32 20.00 21.19
C GLY A 109 -15.34 19.97 19.66
N VAL A 110 -16.27 19.17 19.13
CA VAL A 110 -16.40 18.82 17.70
C VAL A 110 -16.57 20.04 16.77
N GLU A 111 -17.21 21.11 17.26
CA GLU A 111 -17.45 22.33 16.48
C GLU A 111 -16.17 23.12 16.21
N ALA A 112 -15.14 22.99 17.06
CA ALA A 112 -13.86 23.66 16.87
C ALA A 112 -13.03 23.06 15.72
N ILE A 113 -13.42 21.88 15.20
CA ILE A 113 -12.76 21.26 14.04
C ILE A 113 -13.31 21.90 12.77
N ALA A 114 -12.50 22.73 12.13
CA ALA A 114 -12.85 23.39 10.89
C ALA A 114 -12.85 22.41 9.70
N SER A 115 -13.54 22.81 8.64
CA SER A 115 -13.53 22.12 7.35
C SER A 115 -12.94 23.04 6.28
N PRO A 116 -12.20 22.49 5.29
CA PRO A 116 -12.02 21.06 5.03
C PRO A 116 -10.87 20.42 5.83
N VAL A 117 -11.03 19.16 6.20
CA VAL A 117 -9.90 18.27 6.49
C VAL A 117 -9.36 17.76 5.15
N VAL A 118 -8.04 17.72 5.01
CA VAL A 118 -7.38 17.43 3.73
C VAL A 118 -6.40 16.27 3.86
N LEU A 119 -6.24 15.50 2.78
CA LEU A 119 -5.15 14.55 2.63
C LEU A 119 -4.10 15.15 1.71
N GLU A 120 -2.87 15.18 2.21
CA GLU A 120 -1.68 15.65 1.52
C GLU A 120 -0.84 14.46 1.05
N VAL A 121 -0.25 14.59 -0.14
CA VAL A 121 0.81 13.70 -0.64
C VAL A 121 2.03 14.57 -0.91
N ASP A 122 3.14 14.27 -0.24
CA ASP A 122 4.36 15.10 -0.26
C ASP A 122 4.11 16.58 0.10
N GLY A 123 3.20 16.82 1.04
CA GLY A 123 2.82 18.17 1.49
C GLY A 123 1.93 18.95 0.52
N GLU A 124 1.50 18.35 -0.60
CA GLU A 124 0.52 18.94 -1.49
C GLU A 124 -0.89 18.41 -1.20
N VAL A 125 -1.85 19.31 -1.01
CA VAL A 125 -3.27 18.94 -0.86
C VAL A 125 -3.78 18.25 -2.12
N LYS A 126 -4.08 16.95 -2.00
CA LYS A 126 -4.63 16.14 -3.10
C LYS A 126 -6.13 15.90 -2.98
N VAL A 127 -6.65 15.80 -1.75
CA VAL A 127 -8.05 15.42 -1.49
C VAL A 127 -8.64 16.25 -0.37
N LEU A 128 -9.91 16.64 -0.53
CA LEU A 128 -10.75 17.14 0.55
C LEU A 128 -11.52 15.97 1.15
N CYS A 129 -11.25 15.62 2.39
CA CYS A 129 -11.87 14.49 3.06
C CYS A 129 -13.33 14.78 3.40
N ASN A 130 -14.18 13.75 3.40
CA ASN A 130 -15.58 13.90 3.76
C ASN A 130 -15.77 13.71 5.25
N ASP A 131 -16.51 14.62 5.87
CA ASP A 131 -17.07 14.41 7.19
C ASP A 131 -18.18 13.36 7.11
N ILE A 132 -17.94 12.20 7.70
CA ILE A 132 -18.91 11.10 7.82
C ILE A 132 -19.37 10.90 9.27
N THR A 133 -19.11 11.88 10.15
CA THR A 133 -19.47 11.82 11.58
C THR A 133 -20.96 11.57 11.77
N GLY A 134 -21.79 12.15 10.89
CA GLY A 134 -23.26 12.02 10.94
C GLY A 134 -23.78 10.60 10.70
N ASP A 135 -22.96 9.69 10.19
CA ASP A 135 -23.32 8.28 9.99
C ASP A 135 -23.22 7.44 11.29
N TYR A 136 -22.69 8.05 12.36
CA TYR A 136 -22.48 7.42 13.67
C TYR A 136 -23.37 8.06 14.72
N THR A 137 -23.95 7.23 15.59
CA THR A 137 -24.86 7.69 16.65
C THR A 137 -24.54 7.02 17.97
N TYR A 138 -24.99 7.60 19.09
CA TYR A 138 -24.98 6.88 20.35
C TYR A 138 -26.09 5.83 20.35
N LEU A 139 -25.72 4.58 20.61
CA LEU A 139 -26.67 3.53 20.92
C LEU A 139 -27.31 3.78 22.30
N PRO A 140 -28.49 3.19 22.57
CA PRO A 140 -29.19 3.38 23.85
C PRO A 140 -28.40 2.94 25.10
N ASN A 141 -27.37 2.11 24.94
CA ASN A 141 -26.46 1.67 26.00
C ASN A 141 -25.32 2.68 26.27
N GLY A 142 -25.25 3.81 25.54
CA GLY A 142 -24.22 4.83 25.65
C GLY A 142 -22.93 4.52 24.90
N SER A 143 -22.83 3.38 24.20
CA SER A 143 -21.73 3.16 23.25
C SER A 143 -21.98 3.95 21.97
N VAL A 144 -20.93 4.33 21.28
CA VAL A 144 -21.07 4.75 19.88
C VAL A 144 -21.42 3.50 19.09
N GLY A 145 -22.46 3.55 18.29
CA GLY A 145 -22.75 2.51 17.33
C GLY A 145 -23.09 3.12 15.99
N VAL A 146 -22.82 2.34 14.97
CA VAL A 146 -22.99 2.81 13.61
C VAL A 146 -24.47 2.63 13.25
N GLN A 147 -25.11 3.68 12.71
CA GLN A 147 -26.55 3.63 12.40
C GLN A 147 -26.88 2.59 11.32
N TYR A 148 -25.86 2.17 10.58
CA TYR A 148 -25.81 1.06 9.64
C TYR A 148 -24.57 0.22 10.01
N SER A 149 -24.58 -1.11 9.91
CA SER A 149 -23.32 -1.88 10.01
C SER A 149 -22.44 -1.40 8.85
N TYR A 150 -21.52 -0.50 9.17
CA TYR A 150 -20.67 0.14 8.19
C TYR A 150 -19.40 -0.68 8.22
N ASP A 151 -19.43 -1.74 7.44
CA ASP A 151 -18.22 -2.42 7.03
C ASP A 151 -17.47 -1.42 6.15
N TRP A 152 -16.54 -0.66 6.73
CA TRP A 152 -15.73 0.28 5.95
C TRP A 152 -14.83 -0.55 5.04
N PHE A 153 -15.27 -0.72 3.78
CA PHE A 153 -14.70 -1.67 2.83
C PHE A 153 -14.61 -3.12 3.32
N GLY A 154 -15.60 -3.59 4.09
CA GLY A 154 -15.57 -4.96 4.64
C GLY A 154 -14.91 -5.09 6.00
N HIS A 155 -14.43 -3.99 6.60
CA HIS A 155 -13.75 -3.99 7.89
C HIS A 155 -14.65 -3.50 9.03
N ASP A 156 -14.67 -4.27 10.13
CA ASP A 156 -15.23 -3.84 11.40
C ASP A 156 -14.24 -2.89 12.10
N ILE A 157 -14.66 -1.64 12.25
CA ILE A 157 -13.87 -0.55 12.85
C ILE A 157 -14.30 -0.24 14.29
N GLU A 158 -15.28 -0.95 14.87
CA GLU A 158 -15.79 -0.65 16.21
C GLU A 158 -14.69 -0.78 17.26
N GLY A 159 -13.86 -1.82 17.15
CA GLY A 159 -12.69 -2.02 18.00
C GLY A 159 -11.70 -0.86 17.92
N ASP A 160 -11.34 -0.44 16.70
CA ASP A 160 -10.37 0.63 16.45
C ASP A 160 -10.85 1.98 17.03
N LEU A 161 -12.16 2.26 16.92
CA LEU A 161 -12.76 3.46 17.50
C LEU A 161 -12.74 3.44 19.05
N LEU A 162 -12.92 2.28 19.68
CA LEU A 162 -12.86 2.14 21.14
C LEU A 162 -11.43 2.25 21.70
N GLU A 163 -10.43 1.88 20.91
CA GLU A 163 -9.02 1.91 21.30
C GLU A 163 -8.37 3.29 21.14
N GLN A 164 -9.07 4.27 20.55
CA GLN A 164 -8.55 5.63 20.39
C GLN A 164 -8.04 6.20 21.73
N PRO A 165 -6.81 6.74 21.77
CA PRO A 165 -6.27 7.30 22.99
C PRO A 165 -7.01 8.58 23.39
N PRO A 166 -7.04 8.94 24.69
CA PRO A 166 -7.52 10.25 25.13
C PRO A 166 -6.70 11.36 24.46
N ALA A 167 -7.26 12.57 24.38
CA ALA A 167 -6.49 13.73 23.94
C ALA A 167 -5.31 13.98 24.87
N LYS A 168 -4.29 14.68 24.35
CA LYS A 168 -3.12 15.05 25.15
C LYS A 168 -3.47 15.98 26.32
N SER A 169 -4.56 16.73 26.23
CA SER A 169 -5.08 17.55 27.34
C SER A 169 -6.07 16.79 28.24
N ALA A 170 -6.17 17.26 29.49
CA ALA A 170 -7.06 16.66 30.48
C ALA A 170 -8.54 16.94 30.17
N GLY A 171 -9.37 15.89 30.16
CA GLY A 171 -10.84 16.02 30.11
C GLY A 171 -11.53 15.26 28.98
N THR A 172 -10.79 14.76 27.99
CA THR A 172 -11.34 13.90 26.94
C THR A 172 -11.25 12.42 27.34
N PRO A 173 -12.33 11.63 27.17
CA PRO A 173 -12.30 10.22 27.48
C PRO A 173 -11.51 9.42 26.44
N GLN A 174 -11.07 8.22 26.85
CA GLN A 174 -10.59 7.20 25.91
C GLN A 174 -11.74 6.73 25.01
N GLY A 175 -11.41 6.36 23.77
CA GLY A 175 -12.36 5.91 22.75
C GLY A 175 -13.04 7.08 22.05
N PHE A 176 -13.59 6.81 20.87
CA PHE A 176 -14.28 7.80 20.04
C PHE A 176 -15.50 8.40 20.76
N ASN A 177 -15.65 9.72 20.65
CA ASN A 177 -16.64 10.52 21.34
C ASN A 177 -17.17 11.65 20.45
N LEU A 178 -18.44 11.58 20.06
CA LEU A 178 -19.09 12.53 19.17
C LEU A 178 -19.16 13.97 19.70
N ALA A 179 -18.87 14.22 20.99
CA ALA A 179 -18.76 15.57 21.52
C ALA A 179 -17.42 16.24 21.21
N TYR A 180 -16.37 15.45 20.92
CA TYR A 180 -15.00 15.94 20.71
C TYR A 180 -14.41 15.51 19.36
N ASP A 181 -14.99 14.50 18.71
CA ASP A 181 -14.43 13.86 17.54
C ASP A 181 -15.34 13.99 16.32
N LYS A 182 -14.71 14.28 15.18
CA LYS A 182 -15.27 14.07 13.84
C LYS A 182 -14.56 12.90 13.17
N LEU A 183 -15.30 12.15 12.36
CA LEU A 183 -14.76 11.07 11.54
C LEU A 183 -14.70 11.52 10.09
N PHE A 184 -13.53 11.37 9.46
CA PHE A 184 -13.31 11.75 8.08
C PHE A 184 -12.85 10.58 7.23
N GLN A 185 -13.40 10.51 6.02
CA GLN A 185 -12.98 9.58 4.98
C GLN A 185 -12.26 10.34 3.87
N CYS A 186 -11.00 9.98 3.64
CA CYS A 186 -10.16 10.48 2.56
C CYS A 186 -9.91 9.35 1.55
N ILE A 187 -10.13 9.61 0.26
CA ILE A 187 -9.82 8.63 -0.80
C ILE A 187 -9.00 9.31 -1.87
N TYR A 188 -7.75 8.87 -2.01
CA TYR A 188 -6.81 9.37 -3.00
C TYR A 188 -6.55 8.31 -4.07
N THR A 189 -6.71 8.69 -5.34
CA THR A 189 -6.28 7.90 -6.50
C THR A 189 -4.89 8.34 -6.93
N ALA A 190 -3.94 7.41 -6.98
CA ALA A 190 -2.59 7.66 -7.45
C ALA A 190 -2.59 8.13 -8.92
N THR A 191 -1.71 9.08 -9.22
CA THR A 191 -1.53 9.68 -10.54
C THR A 191 -0.17 9.31 -11.13
N GLU A 192 0.04 9.59 -12.42
CA GLU A 192 1.34 9.35 -13.08
C GLU A 192 2.48 10.21 -12.50
N ASP A 193 2.14 11.33 -11.85
CA ASP A 193 3.11 12.26 -11.27
C ASP A 193 3.60 11.81 -9.89
N ASP A 194 2.88 10.90 -9.21
CA ASP A 194 3.29 10.36 -7.92
C ASP A 194 4.36 9.28 -8.15
N VAL A 195 5.62 9.55 -7.82
CA VAL A 195 6.72 8.61 -8.08
C VAL A 195 7.61 8.46 -6.86
N GLY A 196 7.86 7.21 -6.47
CA GLY A 196 8.75 6.84 -5.38
C GLY A 196 8.04 6.82 -4.02
N LEU A 197 8.84 6.74 -2.95
CA LEU A 197 8.34 6.71 -1.58
C LEU A 197 7.92 8.11 -1.14
N LEU A 198 6.62 8.37 -1.09
CA LEU A 198 6.06 9.67 -0.72
C LEU A 198 5.29 9.58 0.60
N PRO A 199 5.37 10.63 1.45
CA PRO A 199 4.56 10.69 2.65
C PRO A 199 3.11 11.00 2.28
N VAL A 200 2.19 10.28 2.91
CA VAL A 200 0.74 10.54 2.86
C VAL A 200 0.29 10.88 4.26
N GLU A 201 -0.34 12.05 4.43
CA GLU A 201 -0.71 12.58 5.73
C GLU A 201 -2.09 13.24 5.68
N VAL A 202 -2.83 13.18 6.79
CA VAL A 202 -4.08 13.92 6.92
C VAL A 202 -3.87 15.13 7.82
N VAL A 203 -4.33 16.28 7.34
CA VAL A 203 -4.22 17.57 8.00
C VAL A 203 -5.63 18.09 8.32
N ALA A 204 -5.82 18.45 9.58
CA ALA A 204 -7.02 19.10 10.07
C ALA A 204 -6.66 20.47 10.64
N THR A 205 -7.53 21.44 10.45
CA THR A 205 -7.37 22.80 10.97
C THR A 205 -8.51 23.09 11.94
N ASP A 206 -8.25 23.86 12.99
CA ASP A 206 -9.31 24.41 13.85
C ASP A 206 -9.86 25.75 13.30
N GLU A 207 -10.79 26.36 14.02
CA GLU A 207 -11.40 27.66 13.64
C GLU A 207 -10.40 28.83 13.69
N ASP A 208 -9.31 28.71 14.45
CA ASP A 208 -8.27 29.73 14.60
C ASP A 208 -7.16 29.62 13.53
N GLY A 209 -7.21 28.56 12.70
CA GLY A 209 -6.27 28.33 11.60
C GLY A 209 -5.07 27.47 11.99
N ASP A 210 -5.14 26.84 13.16
CA ASP A 210 -4.06 26.07 13.77
C ASP A 210 -4.14 24.61 13.29
N GLU A 211 -2.99 24.04 12.90
CA GLU A 211 -2.94 22.76 12.19
C GLU A 211 -2.61 21.57 13.11
N GLY A 212 -3.46 20.54 13.00
CA GLY A 212 -3.25 19.20 13.47
C GLY A 212 -2.87 18.25 12.34
N ARG A 213 -1.79 17.50 12.52
CA ARG A 213 -1.28 16.52 11.53
C ARG A 213 -1.23 15.12 12.13
N GLY A 214 -1.55 14.12 11.32
CA GLY A 214 -1.48 12.72 11.73
C GLY A 214 -1.86 11.78 10.60
N ALA A 215 -1.99 10.49 10.95
CA ALA A 215 -2.10 9.41 9.96
C ALA A 215 -0.95 9.41 8.92
N LEU A 216 0.24 9.88 9.33
CA LEU A 216 1.43 9.87 8.48
C LEU A 216 1.81 8.44 8.11
N ASP A 217 1.92 8.22 6.83
CA ASP A 217 2.30 6.96 6.22
C ASP A 217 3.28 7.20 5.05
N PHE A 218 4.00 6.17 4.63
CA PHE A 218 4.89 6.25 3.48
C PHE A 218 4.50 5.20 2.45
N ILE A 219 4.01 5.66 1.30
CA ILE A 219 3.54 4.79 0.22
C ILE A 219 4.50 4.92 -0.96
N TRP A 220 4.86 3.78 -1.55
CA TRP A 220 5.63 3.76 -2.79
C TRP A 220 4.71 3.91 -3.99
N PHE A 221 4.71 5.08 -4.62
CA PHE A 221 3.91 5.36 -5.80
C PHE A 221 4.65 5.01 -7.07
N ASN A 222 3.94 4.36 -8.00
CA ASN A 222 4.44 3.89 -9.29
C ASN A 222 5.84 3.25 -9.23
N PRO A 223 6.07 2.25 -8.36
CA PRO A 223 7.36 1.54 -8.33
C PRO A 223 7.68 0.93 -9.68
N GLU A 224 8.97 0.90 -10.04
CA GLU A 224 9.41 0.14 -11.20
C GLU A 224 9.19 -1.37 -10.95
N ILE A 225 8.50 -2.03 -11.87
CA ILE A 225 8.42 -3.49 -11.92
C ILE A 225 9.57 -3.98 -12.78
N LEU A 226 10.48 -4.74 -12.17
CA LEU A 226 11.62 -5.34 -12.87
C LEU A 226 11.74 -6.82 -12.53
N VAL A 227 11.88 -7.63 -13.57
CA VAL A 227 12.13 -9.07 -13.46
C VAL A 227 13.39 -9.38 -14.24
N ASP A 228 14.39 -9.95 -13.56
CA ASP A 228 15.56 -10.52 -14.21
C ASP A 228 15.33 -12.01 -14.48
N VAL A 229 15.62 -12.43 -15.71
CA VAL A 229 15.46 -13.82 -16.15
C VAL A 229 16.78 -14.26 -16.75
N THR A 230 17.51 -15.07 -16.01
CA THR A 230 18.83 -15.59 -16.38
C THR A 230 18.86 -17.10 -16.26
N THR A 231 19.97 -17.70 -16.68
CA THR A 231 20.25 -19.12 -16.43
C THR A 231 21.52 -19.25 -15.60
N SER A 232 21.69 -20.41 -14.96
CA SER A 232 22.81 -20.67 -14.07
C SER A 232 24.21 -20.55 -14.70
N ASP A 233 24.29 -20.55 -16.03
CA ASP A 233 25.52 -20.39 -16.80
C ASP A 233 25.48 -19.23 -17.81
N GLY A 234 24.40 -18.44 -17.85
CA GLY A 234 24.19 -17.35 -18.81
C GLY A 234 23.90 -17.78 -20.24
N GLY A 235 23.80 -19.09 -20.51
CA GLY A 235 23.43 -19.65 -21.82
C GLY A 235 21.93 -19.97 -21.93
N PRO A 236 21.44 -20.39 -23.10
CA PRO A 236 20.07 -20.90 -23.23
C PRO A 236 19.88 -22.20 -22.43
N ILE A 237 18.64 -22.52 -22.05
CA ILE A 237 18.34 -23.84 -21.46
C ILE A 237 18.73 -24.93 -22.46
N SER A 238 19.51 -25.90 -21.98
CA SER A 238 20.02 -27.00 -22.79
C SER A 238 19.76 -28.33 -22.11
N PHE A 239 19.59 -29.39 -22.91
CA PHE A 239 19.34 -30.75 -22.44
C PHE A 239 20.49 -31.67 -22.84
N ALA A 240 20.72 -32.72 -22.06
CA ALA A 240 21.63 -33.78 -22.46
C ALA A 240 21.09 -34.55 -23.70
N ASP A 241 21.99 -35.13 -24.48
CA ASP A 241 21.63 -36.00 -25.59
C ASP A 241 20.75 -37.17 -25.10
N GLY A 242 19.61 -37.38 -25.75
CA GLY A 242 18.66 -38.44 -25.43
C GLY A 242 18.30 -39.29 -26.64
N SER A 243 17.90 -40.53 -26.38
CA SER A 243 17.29 -41.39 -27.40
C SER A 243 15.77 -41.25 -27.40
N SER A 244 15.13 -41.61 -28.51
CA SER A 244 13.68 -41.75 -28.61
C SER A 244 13.08 -42.54 -27.42
N GLY A 245 12.07 -41.98 -26.76
CA GLY A 245 11.42 -42.55 -25.57
C GLY A 245 12.17 -42.33 -24.25
N GLN A 246 13.31 -41.63 -24.26
CA GLN A 246 14.09 -41.33 -23.06
C GLN A 246 13.71 -39.96 -22.50
N THR A 247 13.64 -39.88 -21.17
CA THR A 247 13.62 -38.60 -20.45
C THR A 247 15.05 -38.15 -20.13
N VAL A 248 15.37 -36.91 -20.47
CA VAL A 248 16.64 -36.23 -20.16
C VAL A 248 16.37 -35.00 -19.29
N TYR A 249 17.38 -34.55 -18.55
CA TYR A 249 17.29 -33.37 -17.69
C TYR A 249 18.09 -32.22 -18.29
N SER A 250 17.68 -30.99 -17.96
CA SER A 250 18.42 -29.81 -18.36
C SER A 250 19.81 -29.78 -17.71
N THR A 251 20.81 -29.33 -18.46
CA THR A 251 22.20 -29.21 -17.99
C THR A 251 22.45 -27.93 -17.21
N ASN A 252 21.59 -26.94 -17.39
CA ASN A 252 21.50 -25.69 -16.61
C ASN A 252 20.05 -25.50 -16.11
N HIS A 253 19.82 -24.44 -15.34
CA HIS A 253 18.49 -24.10 -14.81
C HIS A 253 18.20 -22.62 -14.98
N LEU A 254 16.92 -22.28 -15.01
CA LEU A 254 16.43 -20.90 -15.08
C LEU A 254 16.44 -20.28 -13.69
N ILE A 255 16.80 -19.01 -13.62
CA ILE A 255 16.73 -18.18 -12.42
C ILE A 255 15.84 -16.98 -12.75
N VAL A 256 14.75 -16.82 -12.00
CA VAL A 256 13.83 -15.69 -12.13
C VAL A 256 13.89 -14.87 -10.86
N THR A 257 14.35 -13.63 -10.96
CA THR A 257 14.56 -12.73 -9.81
C THR A 257 13.60 -11.56 -9.87
N ASN A 258 12.95 -11.25 -8.76
CA ASN A 258 12.21 -10.00 -8.61
C ASN A 258 13.19 -8.89 -8.23
N GLU A 259 13.49 -8.00 -9.17
CA GLU A 259 14.32 -6.81 -8.99
C GLU A 259 13.49 -5.51 -8.89
N ALA A 260 12.17 -5.63 -8.72
CA ALA A 260 11.27 -4.49 -8.58
C ALA A 260 11.60 -3.62 -7.36
N GLU A 261 11.18 -2.37 -7.40
CA GLU A 261 11.31 -1.44 -6.28
C GLU A 261 10.07 -1.43 -5.38
N GLY A 262 10.10 -0.65 -4.30
CA GLY A 262 8.92 -0.34 -3.50
C GLY A 262 8.24 -1.49 -2.80
N GLY A 263 8.93 -2.61 -2.63
CA GLY A 263 8.35 -3.80 -2.03
C GLY A 263 7.30 -4.46 -2.92
N VAL A 264 7.30 -4.22 -4.24
CA VAL A 264 6.38 -4.92 -5.14
C VAL A 264 6.63 -6.42 -5.05
N ILE A 265 5.60 -7.16 -4.66
CA ILE A 265 5.59 -8.62 -4.69
C ILE A 265 5.05 -9.04 -6.05
N LEU A 266 5.73 -9.97 -6.70
CA LEU A 266 5.31 -10.49 -7.99
C LEU A 266 4.77 -11.91 -7.83
N PHE A 267 3.58 -12.18 -8.33
CA PHE A 267 3.18 -13.54 -8.66
C PHE A 267 3.69 -13.88 -10.06
N VAL A 268 4.30 -15.06 -10.21
CA VAL A 268 5.02 -15.44 -11.42
C VAL A 268 4.52 -16.76 -12.00
N TRP A 269 4.41 -16.79 -13.33
CA TRP A 269 4.05 -17.95 -14.14
C TRP A 269 5.11 -18.27 -15.18
N ILE A 270 5.10 -19.50 -15.69
CA ILE A 270 6.03 -20.00 -16.69
C ILE A 270 5.31 -20.79 -17.78
N ALA A 271 5.65 -20.51 -19.04
CA ALA A 271 5.20 -21.25 -20.23
C ALA A 271 6.39 -21.51 -21.17
N GLY A 272 6.17 -22.32 -22.20
CA GLY A 272 7.18 -22.62 -23.21
C GLY A 272 6.58 -22.78 -24.59
N SER A 273 7.33 -22.45 -25.62
CA SER A 273 6.95 -22.79 -26.99
C SER A 273 7.37 -24.22 -27.32
N ASP A 274 6.71 -24.78 -28.33
CA ASP A 274 7.25 -25.92 -29.06
C ASP A 274 8.71 -25.69 -29.48
N LEU A 275 9.48 -26.78 -29.51
CA LEU A 275 10.83 -26.77 -30.07
C LEU A 275 10.79 -27.12 -31.55
N VAL A 276 11.41 -26.30 -32.38
CA VAL A 276 11.55 -26.53 -33.82
C VAL A 276 12.99 -26.72 -34.21
N SER A 277 13.20 -27.49 -35.27
CA SER A 277 14.52 -27.71 -35.85
C SER A 277 14.91 -26.55 -36.75
N SER A 278 16.04 -25.92 -36.49
CA SER A 278 16.62 -24.91 -37.38
C SER A 278 17.22 -25.52 -38.66
N GLU A 279 17.63 -26.80 -38.61
CA GLU A 279 18.40 -27.44 -39.67
C GLU A 279 18.12 -28.96 -39.81
N GLY A 280 18.11 -29.43 -41.07
CA GLY A 280 18.16 -30.86 -41.40
C GLY A 280 16.81 -31.61 -41.32
N PRO A 281 16.83 -32.93 -41.57
CA PRO A 281 15.64 -33.77 -41.45
C PRO A 281 15.38 -34.14 -39.99
N ALA A 282 14.60 -33.32 -39.28
CA ALA A 282 14.08 -33.63 -37.95
C ALA A 282 12.65 -34.19 -38.03
N LYS A 283 12.32 -35.15 -37.15
CA LYS A 283 10.98 -35.76 -37.06
C LYS A 283 10.68 -36.24 -35.64
N CYS A 284 9.62 -35.72 -35.00
CA CYS A 284 9.11 -36.12 -33.68
C CYS A 284 7.58 -35.99 -33.58
N PRO A 285 6.85 -37.08 -33.40
CA PRO A 285 7.02 -38.31 -34.16
C PRO A 285 6.69 -38.16 -35.65
N ASP A 286 5.87 -37.18 -36.03
CA ASP A 286 5.40 -37.02 -37.41
C ASP A 286 5.75 -35.66 -38.05
N THR A 287 6.07 -34.66 -37.25
CA THR A 287 6.43 -33.30 -37.69
C THR A 287 7.88 -32.98 -37.32
N ASN A 288 8.42 -31.87 -37.81
CA ASN A 288 9.71 -31.33 -37.37
C ASN A 288 9.60 -30.48 -36.10
N VAL A 289 8.56 -30.73 -35.30
CA VAL A 289 8.21 -30.00 -34.08
C VAL A 289 8.25 -30.99 -32.93
N LEU A 290 8.90 -30.62 -31.84
CA LEU A 290 8.84 -31.31 -30.57
C LEU A 290 7.95 -30.48 -29.65
N GLU A 291 6.74 -30.98 -29.42
CA GLU A 291 5.68 -30.27 -28.68
C GLU A 291 6.13 -29.96 -27.26
N SER A 292 5.77 -28.77 -26.77
CA SER A 292 6.14 -28.28 -25.43
C SER A 292 5.62 -29.16 -24.30
N ASP A 293 4.51 -29.87 -24.50
CA ASP A 293 3.93 -30.89 -23.59
C ASP A 293 4.89 -32.05 -23.28
N ASN A 294 5.99 -32.18 -24.02
CA ASN A 294 7.06 -33.15 -23.73
C ASN A 294 8.12 -32.60 -22.78
N ILE A 295 8.08 -31.30 -22.49
CA ILE A 295 8.96 -30.59 -21.57
C ILE A 295 8.17 -30.36 -20.29
N GLU A 296 8.77 -30.74 -19.18
CA GLU A 296 8.22 -30.47 -17.86
C GLU A 296 9.21 -29.63 -17.07
N TYR A 297 8.70 -28.78 -16.20
CA TYR A 297 9.48 -27.94 -15.31
C TYR A 297 9.21 -28.26 -13.85
N ARG A 298 10.15 -27.86 -13.00
CA ARG A 298 9.98 -27.90 -11.55
C ARG A 298 10.77 -26.76 -10.94
N CYS A 299 10.12 -25.91 -10.16
CA CYS A 299 10.78 -24.77 -9.54
C CYS A 299 10.90 -24.87 -8.01
N LYS A 300 11.73 -23.98 -7.49
CA LYS A 300 11.98 -23.74 -6.08
C LYS A 300 11.97 -22.24 -5.82
N ILE A 301 11.33 -21.82 -4.73
CA ILE A 301 11.38 -20.45 -4.20
C ILE A 301 11.81 -20.53 -2.74
N GLY A 302 13.02 -20.04 -2.42
CA GLY A 302 13.57 -20.16 -1.07
C GLY A 302 13.67 -21.61 -0.59
N SER A 303 12.91 -22.00 0.43
CA SER A 303 12.83 -23.39 0.90
C SER A 303 11.64 -24.18 0.33
N LEU A 304 10.75 -23.52 -0.40
CA LEU A 304 9.59 -24.13 -1.04
C LEU A 304 10.04 -24.76 -2.34
N PHE A 305 9.72 -26.03 -2.54
CA PHE A 305 10.04 -26.79 -3.74
C PHE A 305 8.72 -27.30 -4.30
N GLY A 306 8.47 -27.11 -5.60
CA GLY A 306 7.32 -27.75 -6.25
C GLY A 306 7.40 -29.25 -6.00
N ASN A 307 6.29 -29.91 -5.71
CA ASN A 307 6.31 -31.33 -5.35
C ASN A 307 6.47 -32.25 -6.57
N GLU A 308 6.01 -31.79 -7.72
CA GLU A 308 5.93 -32.57 -8.95
C GLU A 308 6.66 -31.88 -10.11
N TRP A 309 6.64 -32.52 -11.27
CA TRP A 309 7.07 -31.94 -12.53
C TRP A 309 5.80 -31.52 -13.25
N GLU A 310 5.73 -30.26 -13.65
CA GLU A 310 4.57 -29.65 -14.30
C GLU A 310 4.82 -29.53 -15.80
N ASP A 311 3.80 -29.74 -16.61
CA ASP A 311 3.91 -29.60 -18.07
C ASP A 311 4.20 -28.14 -18.45
N LEU A 312 5.07 -27.95 -19.44
CA LEU A 312 5.41 -26.63 -19.95
C LEU A 312 4.55 -26.32 -21.18
N ASP A 313 3.39 -25.74 -20.93
CA ASP A 313 2.40 -25.50 -21.98
C ASP A 313 2.72 -24.29 -22.88
N ASN A 314 2.24 -24.37 -24.12
CA ASN A 314 2.24 -23.23 -25.05
C ASN A 314 1.33 -22.11 -24.53
N PRO A 315 1.79 -20.85 -24.55
CA PRO A 315 0.96 -19.74 -24.09
C PRO A 315 -0.19 -19.46 -25.06
N ASP A 316 -1.38 -19.16 -24.52
CA ASP A 316 -2.57 -18.73 -25.25
C ASP A 316 -2.93 -17.27 -24.89
N ASP A 317 -2.63 -16.35 -25.81
CA ASP A 317 -2.87 -14.91 -25.64
C ASP A 317 -4.36 -14.53 -25.62
N THR A 318 -5.25 -15.46 -25.98
CA THR A 318 -6.70 -15.29 -25.88
C THR A 318 -7.23 -15.54 -24.46
N LEU A 319 -6.42 -16.16 -23.59
CA LEU A 319 -6.75 -16.42 -22.20
C LEU A 319 -6.24 -15.29 -21.28
N SER A 320 -7.05 -14.95 -20.28
CA SER A 320 -6.68 -13.96 -19.26
C SER A 320 -5.85 -14.58 -18.13
N CYS A 321 -5.06 -13.77 -17.44
CA CYS A 321 -4.39 -14.19 -16.20
C CYS A 321 -5.34 -14.14 -15.02
N LYS A 322 -5.60 -15.31 -14.44
CA LYS A 322 -6.50 -15.50 -13.30
C LYS A 322 -5.67 -15.62 -12.03
N PHE A 323 -6.18 -15.03 -10.96
CA PHE A 323 -5.53 -14.99 -9.66
C PHE A 323 -6.60 -15.18 -8.57
N TRP A 324 -6.28 -15.90 -7.50
CA TRP A 324 -7.14 -16.19 -6.33
C TRP A 324 -8.38 -17.06 -6.53
N ASN A 325 -8.62 -17.64 -7.70
CA ASN A 325 -9.59 -18.74 -7.81
C ASN A 325 -8.83 -20.09 -7.77
N SER A 326 -9.55 -21.22 -7.83
CA SER A 326 -8.93 -22.56 -7.82
C SER A 326 -8.04 -22.84 -9.04
N ASN A 327 -7.89 -21.87 -9.95
CA ASN A 327 -7.09 -21.92 -11.15
C ASN A 327 -6.17 -20.68 -11.11
N THR A 328 -4.89 -20.94 -10.99
CA THR A 328 -3.85 -19.92 -10.98
C THR A 328 -3.19 -19.80 -12.34
N GLU A 329 -3.92 -19.98 -13.44
CA GLU A 329 -3.33 -19.97 -14.78
C GLU A 329 -3.23 -18.54 -15.35
N CYS A 330 -2.21 -18.32 -16.18
CA CYS A 330 -2.05 -17.09 -16.95
C CYS A 330 -1.72 -17.41 -18.40
N GLN A 331 -2.60 -17.11 -19.35
CA GLN A 331 -2.35 -17.43 -20.75
C GLN A 331 -2.00 -18.91 -20.99
N ASN A 332 -2.75 -19.84 -20.41
CA ASN A 332 -2.43 -21.29 -20.46
C ASN A 332 -1.04 -21.63 -19.88
N SER A 333 -0.60 -20.87 -18.88
CA SER A 333 0.65 -21.11 -18.17
C SER A 333 0.39 -21.33 -16.69
N GLU A 334 1.23 -22.14 -16.08
CA GLU A 334 1.13 -22.53 -14.69
C GLU A 334 2.03 -21.67 -13.80
N SER A 335 1.67 -21.60 -12.52
CA SER A 335 2.50 -20.89 -11.54
C SER A 335 3.83 -21.62 -11.31
N LEU A 336 4.88 -20.91 -10.90
CA LEU A 336 6.22 -21.52 -10.75
C LEU A 336 6.24 -22.78 -9.85
N LEU A 337 5.41 -22.85 -8.82
CA LEU A 337 5.37 -24.00 -7.90
C LEU A 337 4.33 -25.06 -8.27
N GLY A 338 3.50 -24.86 -9.31
CA GLY A 338 2.44 -25.78 -9.74
C GLY A 338 1.17 -25.75 -8.86
N GLU A 339 0.09 -26.37 -9.33
CA GLU A 339 -1.23 -26.38 -8.65
C GLU A 339 -1.30 -27.36 -7.45
N GLU A 340 -0.50 -28.43 -7.45
CA GLU A 340 -0.66 -29.57 -6.52
C GLU A 340 -0.08 -29.36 -5.12
N ASN A 341 0.55 -28.22 -4.80
CA ASN A 341 1.03 -27.99 -3.43
C ASN A 341 -0.08 -27.91 -2.38
N GLY A 342 -1.34 -27.95 -2.81
CA GLY A 342 -2.52 -27.93 -1.97
C GLY A 342 -2.68 -26.56 -1.32
N TRP A 343 -3.93 -26.16 -1.09
CA TRP A 343 -4.20 -24.94 -0.34
C TRP A 343 -3.55 -25.05 1.06
N PRO A 344 -2.75 -24.06 1.51
CA PRO A 344 -2.58 -22.70 0.98
C PRO A 344 -1.32 -22.45 0.12
N PHE A 345 -0.54 -23.48 -0.23
CA PHE A 345 0.83 -23.33 -0.76
C PHE A 345 0.93 -23.11 -2.27
N ASN A 346 -0.10 -23.48 -3.05
CA ASN A 346 -0.21 -23.16 -4.48
C ASN A 346 -0.32 -21.65 -4.77
N HIS A 347 -0.59 -20.82 -3.75
CA HIS A 347 -0.52 -19.37 -3.87
C HIS A 347 0.88 -18.80 -3.63
N LEU A 348 1.90 -19.61 -3.29
CA LEU A 348 3.22 -19.11 -2.89
C LEU A 348 4.22 -18.94 -4.03
N SER A 349 3.76 -18.88 -5.28
CA SER A 349 4.57 -18.43 -6.43
C SER A 349 4.84 -16.92 -6.40
N PHE A 350 5.00 -16.38 -5.19
CA PHE A 350 5.32 -14.99 -4.91
C PHE A 350 6.84 -14.83 -4.81
N LEU A 351 7.36 -13.88 -5.56
CA LEU A 351 8.70 -13.36 -5.38
C LEU A 351 8.59 -11.99 -4.70
N THR A 352 9.07 -11.89 -3.47
CA THR A 352 9.32 -10.59 -2.84
C THR A 352 10.55 -9.93 -3.49
N VAL A 353 10.69 -8.62 -3.33
CA VAL A 353 11.88 -7.89 -3.84
C VAL A 353 13.18 -8.56 -3.37
N GLY A 354 14.08 -8.81 -4.32
CA GLY A 354 15.38 -9.46 -4.12
C GLY A 354 15.32 -10.98 -3.94
N SER A 355 14.14 -11.59 -3.95
CA SER A 355 13.98 -13.04 -3.96
C SER A 355 14.02 -13.59 -5.38
N TRP A 356 14.34 -14.88 -5.51
CA TRP A 356 14.42 -15.56 -6.79
C TRP A 356 13.82 -16.96 -6.73
N ALA A 357 13.42 -17.44 -7.92
CA ALA A 357 13.07 -18.82 -8.18
C ALA A 357 14.17 -19.51 -9.00
N GLU A 358 14.39 -20.79 -8.75
CA GLU A 358 15.22 -21.66 -9.59
C GLU A 358 14.33 -22.73 -10.22
N CYS A 359 14.34 -22.86 -11.56
CA CYS A 359 13.53 -23.83 -12.30
C CYS A 359 14.39 -24.78 -13.12
N TRP A 360 14.22 -26.08 -12.89
CA TRP A 360 14.83 -27.15 -13.67
C TRP A 360 13.84 -27.69 -14.69
N PHE A 361 14.36 -28.25 -15.78
CA PHE A 361 13.54 -28.82 -16.84
C PHE A 361 13.91 -30.26 -17.08
N ARG A 362 12.95 -31.06 -17.52
CA ARG A 362 13.19 -32.36 -18.12
C ARG A 362 12.41 -32.44 -19.44
N LEU A 363 12.94 -33.23 -20.36
CA LEU A 363 12.38 -33.42 -21.68
C LEU A 363 12.25 -34.91 -21.95
N THR A 364 11.05 -35.35 -22.32
CA THR A 364 10.79 -36.73 -22.73
C THR A 364 10.68 -36.80 -24.25
N TYR A 365 11.66 -37.42 -24.90
CA TYR A 365 11.62 -37.54 -26.36
C TYR A 365 10.51 -38.50 -26.80
N PRO A 366 9.56 -38.10 -27.67
CA PRO A 366 8.56 -39.00 -28.24
C PRO A 366 9.17 -40.17 -29.02
N THR A 367 8.36 -41.17 -29.37
CA THR A 367 8.81 -42.27 -30.23
C THR A 367 8.03 -42.39 -31.53
N PRO A 368 8.68 -42.33 -32.70
CA PRO A 368 10.11 -42.02 -32.94
C PRO A 368 10.43 -40.54 -32.72
N CYS A 369 11.66 -40.18 -32.32
CA CYS A 369 12.10 -38.79 -32.34
C CYS A 369 13.57 -38.72 -32.76
N ILE A 370 13.85 -38.02 -33.86
CA ILE A 370 15.19 -37.89 -34.46
C ILE A 370 15.43 -36.45 -34.95
N GLY A 371 16.68 -36.01 -34.89
CA GLY A 371 17.09 -34.69 -35.36
C GLY A 371 17.44 -33.74 -34.20
N LEU A 372 17.75 -32.50 -34.57
CA LEU A 372 18.09 -31.42 -33.64
C LEU A 372 16.89 -30.49 -33.48
N PHE A 373 16.50 -30.19 -32.23
CA PHE A 373 15.42 -29.25 -31.88
C PHE A 373 16.03 -28.15 -31.01
N ASP A 374 16.39 -27.04 -31.62
CA ASP A 374 17.28 -26.01 -31.06
C ASP A 374 16.64 -24.62 -31.01
N GLN A 375 15.40 -24.48 -31.46
CA GLN A 375 14.66 -23.22 -31.42
C GLN A 375 13.40 -23.37 -30.59
N GLY A 376 13.32 -22.62 -29.51
CA GLY A 376 12.14 -22.47 -28.67
C GLY A 376 12.31 -21.30 -27.72
N THR A 377 11.25 -20.94 -27.00
CA THR A 377 11.24 -19.83 -26.05
C THR A 377 10.56 -20.26 -24.77
N ILE A 378 11.15 -19.89 -23.63
CA ILE A 378 10.48 -19.94 -22.32
C ILE A 378 9.91 -18.56 -22.06
N TYR A 379 8.64 -18.50 -21.70
CA TYR A 379 7.94 -17.27 -21.36
C TYR A 379 7.78 -17.18 -19.85
N ILE A 380 8.12 -16.01 -19.29
CA ILE A 380 7.87 -15.69 -17.89
C ILE A 380 6.87 -14.57 -17.84
N PHE A 381 5.75 -14.82 -17.17
CA PHE A 381 4.75 -13.80 -16.90
C PHE A 381 4.81 -13.42 -15.43
N ALA A 382 4.67 -12.14 -15.14
CA ALA A 382 4.68 -11.64 -13.77
C ALA A 382 3.59 -10.59 -13.59
N ARG A 383 3.00 -10.57 -12.39
CA ARG A 383 2.00 -9.59 -12.00
C ARG A 383 2.27 -9.11 -10.58
N ALA A 384 2.19 -7.81 -10.36
CA ALA A 384 2.20 -7.22 -9.03
C ALA A 384 0.94 -7.58 -8.23
N VAL A 385 1.09 -7.91 -6.94
CA VAL A 385 0.01 -8.34 -6.04
C VAL A 385 -0.11 -7.49 -4.78
#